data_AF-A0AA37JR69-F1
#
_entry.id   AF-A0AA37JR69-F1
#
_cell.length_a   1.000
_cell.length_b   1.000
_cell.length_c   1.000
_cell.angle_alpha   90.00
_cell.angle_beta   90.00
_cell.angle_gamma   90.00
#
_symmetry.space_group_name_H-M   'P 1'
#
loop_
_entity.id
_entity.type
_entity.pdbx_description
1 polymer ?
#
loop_
_entity_poly.entity_id
_entity_poly.type
_entity_poly.pdbx_seq_one_letter_code
_entity_poly.pdbx_strand_id
1 'polypeptide(L)'
;MELKQLTPTEKQELAFTKKRVMYNNNWHKSPWYELAQKQFMDRLKALQKTQIFESVKLHIDNATTVLFNDAYLNKLHSIITDIYDDLPLYPDAAFDKAWSALEIAMNLYRKRILDGGYTETDKMMEVICKQELASLFKDNQELKSSLFKLFDIMPLSVARFAFARLFHHREIEIQSHYGKIKQRIQSLLGDQVYNGLCTKYQLTDDQGQNAKLHYASAQEIRDIFKGAPIHTTEKTYEKLEEYKRLWFMMSGVLYTARNERFHGDNFSHFKSSLSSIKTYGHFYYLLLFTYSLLWTVMLRLSLKSGYPDFVTANQVQTSIDRNIELYKMAFKE
;
A
#
# COMPACT_ATOMS: atom_id res chain seq x y z
N MET A 1 -47.69 -1.03 -14.49
CA MET A 1 -46.27 -1.31 -14.17
C MET A 1 -45.91 -0.41 -13.00
N GLU A 2 -45.91 -0.95 -11.78
CA GLU A 2 -45.61 -0.14 -10.59
C GLU A 2 -44.17 0.37 -10.66
N LEU A 3 -43.99 1.69 -10.55
CA LEU A 3 -42.68 2.30 -10.44
C LEU A 3 -42.05 1.86 -9.12
N LYS A 4 -41.07 0.96 -9.17
CA LYS A 4 -40.28 0.55 -7.99
C LYS A 4 -39.77 1.82 -7.29
N GLN A 5 -40.26 2.10 -6.08
CA GLN A 5 -39.71 3.19 -5.27
C GLN A 5 -38.29 2.81 -4.86
N LEU A 6 -37.33 3.60 -5.31
CA LEU A 6 -35.93 3.42 -4.94
C LEU A 6 -35.70 3.85 -3.48
N THR A 7 -34.95 3.03 -2.75
CA THR A 7 -34.38 3.37 -1.44
C THR A 7 -33.44 4.59 -1.53
N PRO A 8 -33.13 5.28 -0.41
CA PRO A 8 -32.15 6.37 -0.41
C PRO A 8 -30.79 5.97 -1.02
N THR A 9 -30.31 4.75 -0.70
CA THR A 9 -29.06 4.20 -1.23
C THR A 9 -29.14 3.95 -2.73
N GLU A 10 -30.23 3.35 -3.22
CA GLU A 10 -30.43 3.14 -4.66
C GLU A 10 -30.54 4.47 -5.43
N LYS A 11 -31.18 5.49 -4.83
CA LYS A 11 -31.24 6.85 -5.41
C LYS A 11 -29.86 7.47 -5.52
N GLN A 12 -29.04 7.34 -4.48
CA GLN A 12 -27.66 7.83 -4.48
C GLN A 12 -26.82 7.12 -5.55
N GLU A 13 -26.92 5.79 -5.65
CA GLU A 13 -26.17 5.02 -6.64
C GLU A 13 -26.61 5.33 -8.08
N LEU A 14 -27.91 5.51 -8.31
CA LEU A 14 -28.42 5.94 -9.61
C LEU A 14 -27.90 7.34 -9.98
N ALA A 15 -27.85 8.29 -9.03
CA ALA A 15 -27.31 9.62 -9.26
C ALA A 15 -25.82 9.57 -9.65
N PHE A 16 -25.03 8.77 -8.94
CA PHE A 16 -23.62 8.57 -9.25
C PHE A 16 -23.38 7.85 -10.58
N THR A 17 -24.24 6.89 -10.93
CA THR A 17 -24.22 6.24 -12.24
C THR A 17 -24.47 7.25 -13.36
N LYS A 18 -25.49 8.10 -13.23
CA LYS A 18 -25.76 9.19 -14.18
C LYS A 18 -24.57 10.15 -14.27
N LYS A 19 -23.95 10.52 -13.15
CA LYS A 19 -22.76 11.39 -13.12
C LYS A 19 -21.59 10.78 -13.90
N ARG A 20 -21.32 9.48 -13.74
CA ARG A 20 -20.27 8.77 -14.50
C ARG A 20 -20.56 8.74 -16.00
N VAL A 21 -21.80 8.49 -16.41
CA VAL A 21 -22.21 8.54 -17.83
C VAL A 21 -22.04 9.96 -18.39
N MET A 22 -22.47 10.98 -17.65
CA MET A 22 -22.28 12.38 -18.06
C MET A 22 -20.81 12.75 -18.19
N TYR A 23 -19.98 12.32 -17.23
CA TYR A 23 -18.55 12.54 -17.26
C TYR A 23 -17.91 11.85 -18.47
N ASN A 24 -18.26 10.59 -18.76
CA ASN A 24 -17.81 9.91 -19.98
C ASN A 24 -18.08 10.73 -21.24
N ASN A 25 -19.30 11.27 -21.36
CA ASN A 25 -19.71 12.00 -22.55
C ASN A 25 -19.11 13.42 -22.65
N ASN A 26 -18.64 13.99 -21.53
CA ASN A 26 -18.25 15.41 -21.45
C ASN A 26 -16.95 15.65 -20.67
N TRP A 27 -16.05 14.66 -20.57
CA TRP A 27 -14.89 14.70 -19.68
C TRP A 27 -13.99 15.92 -19.91
N HIS A 28 -13.87 16.37 -21.17
CA HIS A 28 -13.07 17.53 -21.58
C HIS A 28 -13.70 18.88 -21.18
N LYS A 29 -15.00 18.92 -20.91
CA LYS A 29 -15.76 20.13 -20.51
C LYS A 29 -16.01 20.22 -19.02
N SER A 30 -16.09 19.08 -18.33
CA SER A 30 -16.40 19.02 -16.92
C SER A 30 -15.47 18.02 -16.23
N PRO A 31 -14.35 18.47 -15.63
CA PRO A 31 -13.47 17.58 -14.88
C PRO A 31 -14.23 17.00 -13.69
N TRP A 32 -13.91 15.75 -13.36
CA TRP A 32 -14.53 15.09 -12.22
C TRP A 32 -14.15 15.80 -10.93
N TYR A 33 -15.14 16.12 -10.10
CA TYR A 33 -14.92 16.78 -8.82
C TYR A 33 -15.97 16.29 -7.81
N GLU A 34 -15.49 15.89 -6.63
CA GLU A 34 -16.32 15.31 -5.56
C GLU A 34 -16.11 15.98 -4.21
N LEU A 35 -17.07 15.75 -3.31
CA LEU A 35 -17.00 16.24 -1.93
C LEU A 35 -15.72 15.79 -1.23
N ALA A 36 -15.29 14.54 -1.40
CA ALA A 36 -14.06 14.03 -0.79
C ALA A 36 -12.82 14.78 -1.29
N GLN A 37 -12.74 15.07 -2.59
CA GLN A 37 -11.66 15.85 -3.18
C GLN A 37 -11.65 17.28 -2.65
N LYS A 38 -12.83 17.92 -2.57
CA LYS A 38 -12.99 19.24 -1.97
C LYS A 38 -12.52 19.26 -0.51
N GLN A 39 -12.98 18.31 0.30
CA GLN A 39 -12.60 18.19 1.71
C GLN A 39 -11.09 18.01 1.87
N PHE A 40 -10.46 17.22 0.99
CA PHE A 40 -9.02 17.03 0.99
C PHE A 40 -8.27 18.32 0.60
N MET A 41 -8.71 19.02 -0.43
CA MET A 41 -8.15 20.32 -0.81
C MET A 41 -8.32 21.39 0.28
N ASP A 42 -9.49 21.44 0.92
CA ASP A 42 -9.76 22.34 2.04
C ASP A 42 -8.82 22.03 3.22
N ARG A 43 -8.54 20.74 3.49
CA ARG A 43 -7.54 20.31 4.48
C ARG A 43 -6.13 20.80 4.12
N LEU A 44 -5.71 20.62 2.87
CA LEU A 44 -4.40 21.10 2.39
C LEU A 44 -4.27 22.62 2.56
N LYS A 45 -5.33 23.36 2.18
CA LYS A 45 -5.40 24.82 2.35
C LYS A 45 -5.30 25.23 3.82
N ALA A 46 -6.03 24.55 4.71
CA ALA A 46 -5.96 24.81 6.15
C ALA A 46 -4.57 24.55 6.75
N LEU A 47 -3.84 23.57 6.20
CA LEU A 47 -2.45 23.27 6.56
C LEU A 47 -1.43 24.21 5.87
N GLN A 48 -1.88 25.14 5.02
CA GLN A 48 -1.03 25.98 4.17
C GLN A 48 -0.05 25.16 3.32
N LYS A 49 -0.54 24.05 2.76
CA LYS A 49 0.23 23.13 1.93
C LYS A 49 -0.44 22.94 0.58
N THR A 50 0.37 22.75 -0.45
CA THR A 50 -0.07 22.29 -1.77
C THR A 50 0.09 20.78 -1.93
N GLN A 51 0.88 20.15 -1.05
CA GLN A 51 1.26 18.74 -1.10
C GLN A 51 1.55 18.21 0.33
N ILE A 52 1.31 16.93 0.56
CA ILE A 52 1.57 16.21 1.83
C ILE A 52 2.44 14.97 1.62
N PHE A 53 3.31 15.05 0.63
CA PHE A 53 4.26 14.03 0.24
C PHE A 53 5.58 14.69 -0.20
N GLU A 54 6.71 14.15 0.23
CA GLU A 54 8.04 14.63 -0.09
C GLU A 54 8.93 13.50 -0.65
N SER A 55 9.61 13.79 -1.75
CA SER A 55 10.53 12.86 -2.40
C SER A 55 11.80 12.62 -1.59
N VAL A 56 12.54 11.55 -1.91
CA VAL A 56 13.91 11.36 -1.42
C VAL A 56 14.79 12.39 -2.11
N LYS A 57 15.52 13.19 -1.34
CA LYS A 57 16.36 14.27 -1.87
C LYS A 57 17.74 13.71 -2.23
N LEU A 58 17.94 13.38 -3.50
CA LEU A 58 19.22 12.93 -4.03
C LEU A 58 20.22 14.09 -4.18
N HIS A 59 21.51 13.78 -4.12
CA HIS A 59 22.54 14.75 -4.51
C HIS A 59 22.59 14.81 -6.04
N ILE A 60 22.46 16.01 -6.61
CA ILE A 60 22.29 16.19 -8.07
C ILE A 60 23.47 15.59 -8.83
N ASP A 61 24.71 15.92 -8.47
CA ASP A 61 25.89 15.46 -9.23
C ASP A 61 26.12 13.95 -9.11
N ASN A 62 26.08 13.40 -7.89
CA ASN A 62 26.24 11.96 -7.65
C ASN A 62 25.15 11.16 -8.37
N ALA A 63 23.88 11.56 -8.22
CA ALA A 63 22.78 10.87 -8.86
C ALA A 63 22.87 10.97 -10.38
N THR A 64 23.17 12.15 -10.92
CA THR A 64 23.35 12.33 -12.37
C THR A 64 24.46 11.45 -12.91
N THR A 65 25.59 11.36 -12.21
CA THR A 65 26.72 10.50 -12.60
C THR A 65 26.32 9.02 -12.67
N VAL A 66 25.61 8.52 -11.66
CA VAL A 66 25.16 7.11 -11.64
C VAL A 66 24.09 6.86 -12.70
N LEU A 67 23.08 7.71 -12.80
CA LEU A 67 21.98 7.55 -13.75
C LEU A 67 22.44 7.71 -15.20
N PHE A 68 23.42 8.57 -15.48
CA PHE A 68 24.00 8.68 -16.82
C PHE A 68 24.73 7.39 -17.23
N ASN A 69 25.43 6.75 -16.30
CA ASN A 69 26.21 5.54 -16.56
C ASN A 69 25.39 4.24 -16.44
N ASP A 70 24.22 4.27 -15.80
CA ASP A 70 23.34 3.11 -15.65
C ASP A 70 21.93 3.38 -16.20
N ALA A 71 21.73 3.00 -17.47
CA ALA A 71 20.46 3.19 -18.17
C ALA A 71 19.26 2.48 -17.51
N TYR A 72 19.47 1.36 -16.80
CA TYR A 72 18.38 0.67 -16.11
C TYR A 72 17.96 1.42 -14.85
N LEU A 73 18.92 1.94 -14.08
CA LEU A 73 18.62 2.81 -12.94
C LEU A 73 18.00 4.13 -13.39
N ASN A 74 18.43 4.69 -14.53
CA ASN A 74 17.82 5.89 -15.11
C ASN A 74 16.38 5.66 -15.54
N LYS A 75 16.10 4.54 -16.24
CA LYS A 75 14.74 4.15 -16.59
C LYS A 75 13.86 4.01 -15.35
N LEU A 76 14.37 3.35 -14.31
CA LEU A 76 13.66 3.20 -13.05
C LEU A 76 13.41 4.56 -12.38
N HIS A 77 14.42 5.43 -12.32
CA HIS A 77 14.28 6.78 -11.78
C HIS A 77 13.24 7.62 -12.54
N SER A 78 13.17 7.51 -13.87
CA SER A 78 12.11 8.14 -14.67
C SER A 78 10.71 7.66 -14.28
N ILE A 79 10.53 6.37 -13.97
CA ILE A 79 9.22 5.86 -13.50
C ILE A 79 8.89 6.39 -12.10
N ILE A 80 9.92 6.59 -11.26
CA ILE A 80 9.75 7.22 -9.94
C ILE A 80 9.23 8.65 -10.08
N THR A 81 9.67 9.41 -11.08
CA THR A 81 9.18 10.78 -11.27
C THR A 81 7.70 10.83 -11.66
N ASP A 82 7.19 9.83 -12.38
CA ASP A 82 5.77 9.75 -12.76
C ASP A 82 4.84 9.65 -11.53
N ILE A 83 5.34 9.21 -10.37
CA ILE A 83 4.57 9.16 -9.11
C ILE A 83 4.06 10.56 -8.74
N TYR A 84 4.87 11.58 -9.02
CA TYR A 84 4.60 12.94 -8.55
C TYR A 84 3.47 13.64 -9.34
N ASP A 85 3.26 13.24 -10.60
CA ASP A 85 2.27 13.85 -11.50
C ASP A 85 0.82 13.61 -11.05
N ASP A 86 0.60 12.52 -10.31
CA ASP A 86 -0.73 12.17 -9.79
C ASP A 86 -1.07 12.92 -8.48
N LEU A 87 -0.05 13.45 -7.81
CA LEU A 87 -0.21 14.03 -6.49
C LEU A 87 -0.60 15.51 -6.57
N PRO A 88 -1.43 16.01 -5.64
CA PRO A 88 -1.88 15.34 -4.42
C PRO A 88 -3.20 14.57 -4.56
N LEU A 89 -3.86 14.62 -5.72
CA LEU A 89 -5.28 14.28 -5.84
C LEU A 89 -5.57 12.81 -6.16
N TYR A 90 -4.61 12.08 -6.72
CA TYR A 90 -4.76 10.69 -7.14
C TYR A 90 -3.70 9.79 -6.49
N PRO A 91 -3.65 9.71 -5.14
CA PRO A 91 -2.67 8.90 -4.44
C PRO A 91 -2.78 7.40 -4.75
N ASP A 92 -3.92 6.94 -5.28
CA ASP A 92 -4.12 5.57 -5.72
C ASP A 92 -3.37 5.25 -7.03
N ALA A 93 -3.40 6.18 -7.99
CA ALA A 93 -2.59 6.09 -9.20
C ALA A 93 -1.09 6.25 -8.89
N ALA A 94 -0.74 7.17 -7.99
CA ALA A 94 0.64 7.33 -7.51
C ALA A 94 1.15 6.04 -6.84
N PHE A 95 0.29 5.37 -6.07
CA PHE A 95 0.58 4.05 -5.48
C PHE A 95 0.86 2.99 -6.55
N ASP A 96 0.06 2.91 -7.63
CA ASP A 96 0.30 1.95 -8.72
C ASP A 96 1.66 2.17 -9.41
N LYS A 97 2.03 3.44 -9.62
CA LYS A 97 3.33 3.82 -10.17
C LYS A 97 4.47 3.48 -9.21
N ALA A 98 4.31 3.77 -7.92
CA ALA A 98 5.27 3.40 -6.88
C ALA A 98 5.46 1.88 -6.79
N TRP A 99 4.38 1.10 -6.89
CA TRP A 99 4.43 -0.35 -6.92
C TRP A 99 5.18 -0.85 -8.16
N SER A 100 4.87 -0.29 -9.33
CA SER A 100 5.54 -0.67 -10.58
C SER A 100 7.04 -0.40 -10.52
N ALA A 101 7.45 0.75 -9.96
CA ALA A 101 8.85 1.05 -9.69
C ALA A 101 9.47 0.06 -8.70
N LEU A 102 8.78 -0.27 -7.60
CA LEU A 102 9.25 -1.27 -6.63
C LEU A 102 9.45 -2.64 -7.29
N GLU A 103 8.51 -3.10 -8.10
CA GLU A 103 8.59 -4.37 -8.81
C GLU A 103 9.76 -4.42 -9.81
N ILE A 104 10.00 -3.32 -10.53
CA ILE A 104 11.17 -3.19 -11.40
C ILE A 104 12.46 -3.18 -10.59
N ALA A 105 12.51 -2.46 -9.46
CA ALA A 105 13.66 -2.42 -8.58
C ALA A 105 14.01 -3.81 -8.03
N MET A 106 13.01 -4.56 -7.55
CA MET A 106 13.19 -5.93 -7.08
C MET A 106 13.65 -6.86 -8.20
N ASN A 107 13.10 -6.73 -9.41
CA ASN A 107 13.54 -7.51 -10.57
C ASN A 107 14.97 -7.17 -11.02
N LEU A 108 15.36 -5.90 -10.95
CA LEU A 108 16.72 -5.47 -11.24
C LEU A 108 17.69 -6.02 -10.20
N TYR A 109 17.30 -5.99 -8.93
CA TYR A 109 18.03 -6.62 -7.82
C TYR A 109 18.21 -8.11 -8.05
N ARG A 110 17.12 -8.81 -8.38
CA ARG A 110 17.13 -10.25 -8.70
C ARG A 110 18.13 -10.58 -9.81
N LYS A 111 18.12 -9.79 -10.89
CA LYS A 111 19.01 -10.03 -12.04
C LYS A 111 20.47 -9.74 -11.75
N ARG A 112 20.77 -8.68 -10.99
CA ARG A 112 22.15 -8.21 -10.79
C ARG A 112 22.84 -8.82 -9.59
N ILE A 113 22.09 -9.09 -8.53
CA ILE A 113 22.64 -9.42 -7.21
C ILE A 113 22.31 -10.86 -6.80
N LEU A 114 21.19 -11.41 -7.27
CA LEU A 114 20.74 -12.78 -6.96
C LEU A 114 20.92 -13.76 -8.14
N ASP A 115 21.80 -13.43 -9.09
CA ASP A 115 22.11 -14.24 -10.28
C ASP A 115 20.88 -14.73 -11.08
N GLY A 116 19.78 -13.96 -11.05
CA GLY A 116 18.53 -14.32 -11.72
C GLY A 116 17.72 -15.43 -11.04
N GLY A 117 18.06 -15.85 -9.82
CA GLY A 117 17.27 -16.79 -9.02
C GLY A 117 15.88 -16.27 -8.66
N TYR A 118 14.98 -17.14 -8.17
CA TYR A 118 13.64 -16.82 -7.65
C TYR A 118 12.73 -16.05 -8.62
N THR A 119 12.16 -16.75 -9.61
CA THR A 119 11.23 -16.18 -10.60
C THR A 119 9.85 -15.85 -10.02
N GLU A 120 9.47 -16.48 -8.92
CA GLU A 120 8.21 -16.23 -8.24
C GLU A 120 8.27 -14.94 -7.42
N THR A 121 7.35 -14.01 -7.71
CA THR A 121 7.30 -12.69 -7.06
C THR A 121 7.28 -12.77 -5.53
N ASP A 122 6.50 -13.69 -4.97
CA ASP A 122 6.40 -13.84 -3.52
C ASP A 122 7.72 -14.30 -2.89
N LYS A 123 8.40 -15.27 -3.52
CA LYS A 123 9.68 -15.77 -3.05
C LYS A 123 10.77 -14.70 -3.13
N MET A 124 10.75 -13.89 -4.19
CA MET A 124 11.64 -12.73 -4.32
C MET A 124 11.40 -11.72 -3.19
N MET A 125 10.14 -11.42 -2.85
CA MET A 125 9.79 -10.54 -1.73
C MET A 125 10.27 -11.10 -0.38
N GLU A 126 10.09 -12.41 -0.15
CA GLU A 126 10.58 -13.09 1.04
C GLU A 126 12.10 -12.94 1.18
N VAL A 127 12.86 -13.25 0.13
CA VAL A 127 14.33 -13.16 0.13
C VAL A 127 14.80 -11.74 0.38
N ILE A 128 14.20 -10.75 -0.30
CA ILE A 128 14.52 -9.34 -0.09
C ILE A 128 14.27 -8.92 1.36
N CYS A 129 13.13 -9.29 1.94
CA CYS A 129 12.83 -8.94 3.33
C CYS A 129 13.75 -9.66 4.33
N LYS A 130 13.89 -10.98 4.17
CA LYS A 130 14.56 -11.87 5.13
C LYS A 130 16.08 -11.73 5.13
N GLN A 131 16.68 -11.51 3.96
CA GLN A 131 18.13 -11.50 3.81
C GLN A 131 18.64 -10.08 3.58
N GLU A 132 18.09 -9.38 2.59
CA GLU A 132 18.71 -8.15 2.09
C GLU A 132 18.40 -6.93 2.93
N LEU A 133 17.13 -6.71 3.23
CA LEU A 133 16.72 -5.64 4.14
C LEU A 133 17.19 -5.92 5.57
N ALA A 134 17.09 -7.18 6.02
CA ALA A 134 17.63 -7.57 7.33
C ALA A 134 19.14 -7.30 7.45
N SER A 135 19.93 -7.57 6.40
CA SER A 135 21.35 -7.23 6.36
C SER A 135 21.57 -5.71 6.34
N LEU A 136 20.85 -4.97 5.50
CA LEU A 136 20.96 -3.51 5.43
C LEU A 136 20.68 -2.85 6.78
N PHE A 137 19.67 -3.35 7.50
CA PHE A 137 19.27 -2.77 8.77
C PHE A 137 20.25 -3.01 9.92
N LYS A 138 21.13 -4.02 9.84
CA LYS A 138 22.19 -4.19 10.84
C LYS A 138 23.05 -2.93 10.94
N ASP A 139 23.39 -2.36 9.79
CA ASP A 139 24.26 -1.19 9.66
C ASP A 139 23.48 0.14 9.69
N ASN A 140 22.13 0.09 9.60
CA ASN A 140 21.27 1.27 9.46
C ASN A 140 20.04 1.18 10.38
N GLN A 141 20.28 1.20 11.70
CA GLN A 141 19.22 1.03 12.70
C GLN A 141 18.20 2.17 12.70
N GLU A 142 18.61 3.40 12.39
CA GLU A 142 17.69 4.54 12.33
C GLU A 142 16.74 4.43 11.13
N LEU A 143 17.26 4.05 9.96
CA LEU A 143 16.44 3.74 8.79
C LEU A 143 15.44 2.61 9.09
N LYS A 144 15.89 1.55 9.78
CA LYS A 144 14.99 0.48 10.24
C LYS A 144 13.89 1.05 11.12
N SER A 145 14.26 1.82 12.15
CA SER A 145 13.30 2.44 13.07
C SER A 145 12.26 3.26 12.31
N SER A 146 12.68 4.14 11.41
CA SER A 146 11.76 4.99 10.64
C SER A 146 10.86 4.20 9.69
N LEU A 147 11.36 3.14 9.03
CA LEU A 147 10.50 2.26 8.22
C LEU A 147 9.45 1.55 9.08
N PHE A 148 9.81 1.06 10.27
CA PHE A 148 8.87 0.36 11.14
C PHE A 148 7.84 1.29 11.81
N LYS A 149 8.14 2.60 11.98
CA LYS A 149 7.14 3.61 12.39
C LYS A 149 5.95 3.70 11.42
N LEU A 150 6.09 3.23 10.18
CA LEU A 150 4.96 3.16 9.24
C LEU A 150 3.87 2.22 9.76
N PHE A 151 4.22 1.11 10.41
CA PHE A 151 3.23 0.22 11.01
C PHE A 151 2.43 0.91 12.12
N ASP A 152 3.02 1.89 12.81
CA ASP A 152 2.35 2.62 13.88
C ASP A 152 1.24 3.54 13.36
N ILE A 153 1.38 4.03 12.13
CA ILE A 153 0.42 4.94 11.50
C ILE A 153 -0.59 4.25 10.57
N MET A 154 -0.60 2.91 10.54
CA MET A 154 -1.53 2.15 9.71
C MET A 154 -2.98 2.56 9.99
N PRO A 155 -3.70 3.14 9.02
CA PRO A 155 -5.09 3.51 9.20
C PRO A 155 -5.94 2.25 9.30
N LEU A 156 -7.01 2.31 10.10
CA LEU A 156 -7.90 1.17 10.29
C LEU A 156 -8.55 0.72 8.97
N SER A 157 -8.71 1.61 7.99
CA SER A 157 -9.19 1.28 6.65
C SER A 157 -8.28 0.28 5.92
N VAL A 158 -6.96 0.38 6.08
CA VAL A 158 -5.99 -0.55 5.49
C VAL A 158 -6.00 -1.89 6.21
N ALA A 159 -6.09 -1.88 7.54
CA ALA A 159 -6.19 -3.12 8.32
C ALA A 159 -7.53 -3.86 8.06
N ARG A 160 -8.63 -3.12 7.86
CA ARG A 160 -9.93 -3.68 7.41
C ARG A 160 -9.85 -4.27 6.01
N PHE A 161 -9.11 -3.61 5.11
CA PHE A 161 -8.85 -4.16 3.78
C PHE A 161 -8.10 -5.49 3.88
N ALA A 162 -7.00 -5.53 4.65
CA ALA A 162 -6.25 -6.76 4.89
C ALA A 162 -7.12 -7.86 5.52
N PHE A 163 -7.92 -7.55 6.55
CA PHE A 163 -8.90 -8.46 7.11
C PHE A 163 -9.80 -9.07 6.02
N ALA A 164 -10.45 -8.20 5.25
CA ALA A 164 -11.47 -8.58 4.29
C ALA A 164 -10.94 -9.34 3.07
N ARG A 165 -9.67 -9.18 2.70
CA ARG A 165 -9.10 -9.80 1.51
C ARG A 165 -8.25 -11.02 1.79
N LEU A 166 -7.66 -11.10 2.98
CA LEU A 166 -6.70 -12.14 3.31
C LEU A 166 -7.36 -13.33 4.03
N PHE A 167 -8.49 -13.09 4.70
CA PHE A 167 -9.19 -14.09 5.51
C PHE A 167 -10.62 -14.37 5.06
N HIS A 168 -11.14 -13.62 4.08
CA HIS A 168 -12.49 -13.80 3.55
C HIS A 168 -12.51 -13.82 2.03
N HIS A 169 -13.25 -14.76 1.47
CA HIS A 169 -13.60 -14.77 0.06
C HIS A 169 -14.81 -13.86 -0.16
N ARG A 170 -14.76 -13.01 -1.17
CA ARG A 170 -15.93 -12.21 -1.60
C ARG A 170 -16.30 -12.63 -3.01
N GLU A 171 -17.50 -13.18 -3.19
CA GLU A 171 -18.00 -13.68 -4.48
C GLU A 171 -18.39 -12.58 -5.50
N ILE A 172 -17.91 -11.35 -5.31
CA ILE A 172 -18.27 -10.18 -6.14
C ILE A 172 -17.15 -9.75 -7.10
N GLU A 173 -16.08 -10.54 -7.17
CA GLU A 173 -14.91 -10.30 -8.02
C GLU A 173 -15.16 -10.73 -9.48
N ILE A 174 -14.59 -9.98 -10.43
CA ILE A 174 -14.65 -10.27 -11.87
C ILE A 174 -13.62 -11.35 -12.21
N GLN A 175 -12.43 -11.29 -11.59
CA GLN A 175 -11.39 -12.33 -11.68
C GLN A 175 -10.93 -12.76 -10.28
N SER A 176 -11.23 -14.00 -9.89
CA SER A 176 -10.81 -14.49 -8.57
C SER A 176 -9.30 -14.70 -8.47
N HIS A 177 -8.64 -13.86 -7.68
CA HIS A 177 -7.24 -14.04 -7.25
C HIS A 177 -7.11 -14.53 -5.82
N TYR A 178 -8.24 -14.75 -5.14
CA TYR A 178 -8.31 -15.13 -3.74
C TYR A 178 -7.47 -16.38 -3.43
N GLY A 179 -7.52 -17.41 -4.28
CA GLY A 179 -6.74 -18.64 -4.07
C GLY A 179 -5.23 -18.40 -3.99
N LYS A 180 -4.67 -17.55 -4.87
CA LYS A 180 -3.25 -17.20 -4.87
C LYS A 180 -2.87 -16.35 -3.66
N ILE A 181 -3.72 -15.39 -3.29
CA ILE A 181 -3.52 -14.54 -2.12
C ILE A 181 -3.53 -15.40 -0.85
N LYS A 182 -4.54 -16.26 -0.70
CA LYS A 182 -4.64 -17.23 0.40
C LYS A 182 -3.38 -18.09 0.51
N GLN A 183 -2.91 -18.69 -0.58
CA GLN A 183 -1.68 -19.50 -0.57
C GLN A 183 -0.45 -18.72 -0.07
N ARG A 184 -0.30 -17.46 -0.49
CA ARG A 184 0.81 -16.59 -0.04
C ARG A 184 0.73 -16.33 1.47
N ILE A 185 -0.44 -15.96 1.97
CA ILE A 185 -0.61 -15.67 3.39
C ILE A 185 -0.47 -16.94 4.24
N GLN A 186 -0.98 -18.08 3.77
CA GLN A 186 -0.79 -19.38 4.40
C GLN A 186 0.69 -19.75 4.49
N SER A 187 1.44 -19.62 3.39
CA SER A 187 2.89 -19.85 3.36
C SER A 187 3.64 -18.95 4.36
N LEU A 188 3.24 -17.68 4.46
CA LEU A 188 3.87 -16.69 5.33
C LEU A 188 3.62 -16.95 6.83
N LEU A 189 2.35 -17.14 7.20
CA LEU A 189 1.92 -17.31 8.59
C LEU A 189 2.10 -18.74 9.11
N GLY A 190 2.08 -19.72 8.20
CA GLY A 190 1.95 -21.14 8.51
C GLY A 190 0.49 -21.56 8.67
N ASP A 191 0.20 -22.81 8.33
CA ASP A 191 -1.17 -23.35 8.27
C ASP A 191 -1.95 -23.20 9.58
N GLN A 192 -1.30 -23.47 10.71
CA GLN A 192 -1.94 -23.41 12.03
C GLN A 192 -2.39 -21.99 12.38
N VAL A 193 -1.52 -21.00 12.17
CA VAL A 193 -1.84 -19.58 12.46
C VAL A 193 -2.91 -19.08 11.50
N TYR A 194 -2.76 -19.36 10.20
CA TYR A 194 -3.72 -18.91 9.20
C TYR A 194 -5.11 -19.48 9.45
N ASN A 195 -5.22 -20.80 9.63
CA ASN A 195 -6.52 -21.45 9.85
C ASN A 195 -7.16 -20.99 11.16
N GLY A 196 -6.37 -20.83 12.24
CA GLY A 196 -6.87 -20.31 13.51
C GLY A 196 -7.39 -18.86 13.41
N LEU A 197 -6.77 -18.01 12.59
CA LEU A 197 -7.28 -16.67 12.29
C LEU A 197 -8.55 -16.73 11.43
N CYS A 198 -8.61 -17.58 10.41
CA CYS A 198 -9.82 -17.77 9.60
C CYS A 198 -11.02 -18.20 10.45
N THR A 199 -10.83 -19.15 11.38
CA THR A 199 -11.87 -19.57 12.32
C THR A 199 -12.30 -18.43 13.23
N LYS A 200 -11.34 -17.68 13.80
CA LYS A 200 -11.63 -16.54 14.66
C LYS A 200 -12.41 -15.43 13.96
N TYR A 201 -12.11 -15.21 12.69
CA TYR A 201 -12.66 -14.13 11.89
C TYR A 201 -13.96 -14.48 11.17
N GLN A 202 -14.47 -15.69 11.36
CA GLN A 202 -15.67 -16.18 10.67
C GLN A 202 -16.87 -15.24 10.88
N LEU A 203 -17.45 -14.79 9.77
CA LEU A 203 -18.63 -13.94 9.75
C LEU A 203 -19.88 -14.78 10.06
N THR A 204 -20.87 -14.16 10.70
CA THR A 204 -22.16 -14.77 11.06
C THR A 204 -23.30 -14.16 10.24
N ASP A 205 -24.53 -14.66 10.38
CA ASP A 205 -25.70 -14.05 9.73
C ASP A 205 -26.12 -12.71 10.37
N ASP A 206 -25.62 -12.39 11.56
CA ASP A 206 -25.92 -11.14 12.28
C ASP A 206 -25.01 -9.99 11.79
N GLN A 207 -25.60 -9.06 11.04
CA GLN A 207 -24.90 -7.88 10.52
C GLN A 207 -24.31 -6.98 11.62
N GLY A 208 -24.96 -6.88 12.78
CA GLY A 208 -24.49 -6.08 13.91
C GLY A 208 -23.27 -6.70 14.58
N GLN A 209 -23.26 -8.02 14.74
CA GLN A 209 -22.08 -8.74 15.22
C GLN A 209 -20.92 -8.67 14.22
N ASN A 210 -21.21 -8.82 12.93
CA ASN A 210 -20.20 -8.69 11.88
C ASN A 210 -19.53 -7.32 11.89
N ALA A 211 -20.28 -6.23 12.08
CA ALA A 211 -19.71 -4.89 12.16
C ALA A 211 -18.72 -4.72 13.33
N LYS A 212 -19.05 -5.29 14.50
CA LYS A 212 -18.16 -5.31 15.68
C LYS A 212 -16.92 -6.17 15.41
N LEU A 213 -17.11 -7.35 14.82
CA LEU A 213 -16.03 -8.26 14.46
C LEU A 213 -15.06 -7.61 13.45
N HIS A 214 -15.56 -6.92 12.43
CA HIS A 214 -14.76 -6.18 11.46
C HIS A 214 -13.87 -5.13 12.12
N TYR A 215 -14.39 -4.39 13.11
CA TYR A 215 -13.61 -3.39 13.82
C TYR A 215 -12.53 -4.03 14.68
N ALA A 216 -12.89 -5.02 15.52
CA ALA A 216 -11.97 -5.70 16.41
C ALA A 216 -10.86 -6.43 15.65
N SER A 217 -11.21 -7.14 14.59
CA SER A 217 -10.25 -7.90 13.78
C SER A 217 -9.28 -6.98 13.02
N ALA A 218 -9.76 -5.82 12.54
CA ALA A 218 -8.88 -4.83 11.94
C ALA A 218 -7.92 -4.19 12.95
N GLN A 219 -8.34 -3.99 14.20
CA GLN A 219 -7.42 -3.56 15.26
C GLN A 219 -6.36 -4.62 15.52
N GLU A 220 -6.74 -5.88 15.64
CA GLU A 220 -5.81 -6.97 15.87
C GLU A 220 -4.80 -7.13 14.73
N ILE A 221 -5.23 -7.08 13.47
CA ILE A 221 -4.31 -7.11 12.32
C ILE A 221 -3.30 -5.96 12.40
N ARG A 222 -3.76 -4.76 12.77
CA ARG A 222 -2.86 -3.61 12.97
C ARG A 222 -1.86 -3.87 14.10
N ASP A 223 -2.30 -4.51 15.18
CA ASP A 223 -1.43 -4.83 16.31
C ASP A 223 -0.41 -5.93 15.94
N ILE A 224 -0.78 -6.92 15.13
CA ILE A 224 0.14 -7.90 14.54
C ILE A 224 1.24 -7.20 13.71
N PHE A 225 0.87 -6.22 12.88
CA PHE A 225 1.84 -5.39 12.14
C PHE A 225 2.75 -4.56 13.06
N LYS A 226 2.25 -4.10 14.20
CA LYS A 226 3.06 -3.42 15.23
C LYS A 226 3.97 -4.38 16.02
N GLY A 227 3.76 -5.70 15.89
CA GLY A 227 4.57 -6.72 16.54
C GLY A 227 3.96 -7.25 17.84
N ALA A 228 2.64 -7.17 17.98
CA ALA A 228 1.92 -7.89 19.02
C ALA A 228 1.91 -9.41 18.75
N PRO A 229 1.75 -10.24 19.80
CA PRO A 229 1.43 -11.66 19.66
C PRO A 229 0.16 -11.89 18.84
N ILE A 230 0.04 -13.06 18.22
CA ILE A 230 -1.13 -13.42 17.42
C ILE A 230 -2.08 -14.26 18.26
N HIS A 231 -3.34 -13.83 18.40
CA HIS A 231 -4.33 -14.56 19.20
C HIS A 231 -5.33 -15.27 18.30
N THR A 232 -5.32 -16.60 18.31
CA THR A 232 -6.38 -17.43 17.69
C THR A 232 -7.40 -17.85 18.74
N THR A 233 -8.47 -18.55 18.33
CA THR A 233 -9.46 -19.11 19.27
C THR A 233 -8.86 -20.11 20.25
N GLU A 234 -7.85 -20.86 19.83
CA GLU A 234 -7.28 -21.98 20.60
C GLU A 234 -5.97 -21.63 21.32
N LYS A 235 -5.17 -20.74 20.70
CA LYS A 235 -3.79 -20.49 21.15
C LYS A 235 -3.33 -19.07 20.84
N THR A 236 -2.44 -18.57 21.70
CA THR A 236 -1.61 -17.39 21.42
C THR A 236 -0.27 -17.84 20.83
N TYR A 237 0.09 -17.26 19.68
CA TYR A 237 1.37 -17.45 19.02
C TYR A 237 2.28 -16.25 19.26
N GLU A 238 3.59 -16.49 19.22
CA GLU A 238 4.59 -15.43 19.29
C GLU A 238 4.39 -14.37 18.19
N LYS A 239 4.89 -13.16 18.47
CA LYS A 239 4.86 -12.07 17.49
C LYS A 239 5.63 -12.46 16.23
N LEU A 240 5.19 -11.93 15.09
CA LEU A 240 5.92 -12.10 13.83
C LEU A 240 7.30 -11.44 13.92
N GLU A 241 8.31 -12.13 13.40
CA GLU A 241 9.65 -11.58 13.18
C GLU A 241 9.58 -10.31 12.30
N GLU A 242 10.53 -9.40 12.49
CA GLU A 242 10.59 -8.12 11.77
C GLU A 242 10.47 -8.31 10.25
N TYR A 243 11.23 -9.26 9.68
CA TYR A 243 11.20 -9.52 8.24
C TYR A 243 9.84 -10.09 7.78
N LYS A 244 9.18 -10.91 8.61
CA LYS A 244 7.86 -11.46 8.28
C LYS A 244 6.79 -10.38 8.25
N ARG A 245 6.89 -9.35 9.11
CA ARG A 245 5.98 -8.20 9.08
C ARG A 245 6.13 -7.37 7.81
N LEU A 246 7.37 -7.15 7.35
CA LEU A 246 7.63 -6.49 6.06
C LEU A 246 7.14 -7.34 4.89
N TRP A 247 7.42 -8.63 4.89
CA TRP A 247 6.94 -9.55 3.86
C TRP A 247 5.41 -9.62 3.84
N PHE A 248 4.76 -9.60 5.00
CA PHE A 248 3.31 -9.60 5.11
C PHE A 248 2.69 -8.31 4.56
N MET A 249 3.32 -7.17 4.83
CA MET A 249 2.88 -5.91 4.25
C MET A 249 3.04 -5.90 2.72
N MET A 250 4.18 -6.38 2.22
CA MET A 250 4.52 -6.36 0.80
C MET A 250 3.69 -7.36 -0.02
N SER A 251 3.67 -8.63 0.39
CA SER A 251 2.99 -9.71 -0.34
C SER A 251 1.51 -9.85 0.01
N GLY A 252 1.12 -9.48 1.23
CA GLY A 252 -0.26 -9.58 1.68
C GLY A 252 -1.07 -8.33 1.39
N VAL A 253 -0.60 -7.16 1.81
CA VAL A 253 -1.41 -5.93 1.72
C VAL A 253 -1.19 -5.21 0.39
N LEU A 254 0.05 -4.81 0.09
CA LEU A 254 0.36 -3.99 -1.07
C LEU A 254 0.14 -4.73 -2.39
N TYR A 255 0.62 -5.98 -2.50
CA TYR A 255 0.40 -6.81 -3.68
C TYR A 255 -1.09 -7.04 -3.95
N THR A 256 -1.89 -7.34 -2.92
CA THR A 256 -3.34 -7.54 -3.06
C THR A 256 -4.03 -6.25 -3.50
N ALA A 257 -3.71 -5.12 -2.88
CA ALA A 257 -4.26 -3.81 -3.27
C ALA A 257 -3.94 -3.47 -4.73
N ARG A 258 -2.70 -3.73 -5.18
CA ARG A 258 -2.30 -3.52 -6.57
C ARG A 258 -2.99 -4.47 -7.54
N ASN A 259 -3.11 -5.76 -7.21
CA ASN A 259 -3.73 -6.72 -8.14
C ASN A 259 -5.21 -6.43 -8.35
N GLU A 260 -5.97 -6.16 -7.29
CA GLU A 260 -7.39 -5.83 -7.45
C GLU A 260 -7.58 -4.58 -8.32
N ARG A 261 -6.67 -3.61 -8.23
CA ARG A 261 -6.68 -2.43 -9.11
C ARG A 261 -6.29 -2.77 -10.55
N PHE A 262 -5.27 -3.59 -10.76
CA PHE A 262 -4.79 -3.97 -12.10
C PHE A 262 -5.79 -4.85 -12.86
N HIS A 263 -6.45 -5.78 -12.17
CA HIS A 263 -7.41 -6.72 -12.76
C HIS A 263 -8.84 -6.17 -12.82
N GLY A 264 -9.08 -4.95 -12.33
CA GLY A 264 -10.39 -4.31 -12.40
C GLY A 264 -11.41 -4.82 -11.38
N ASP A 265 -10.97 -5.60 -10.38
CA ASP A 265 -11.80 -6.06 -9.25
C ASP A 265 -12.11 -4.96 -8.23
N ASN A 266 -11.79 -3.71 -8.58
CA ASN A 266 -12.07 -2.53 -7.78
C ASN A 266 -12.88 -1.50 -8.56
N PHE A 267 -13.87 -0.94 -7.88
CA PHE A 267 -14.54 0.27 -8.33
C PHE A 267 -13.59 1.47 -8.22
N SER A 268 -13.64 2.41 -9.17
CA SER A 268 -12.82 3.63 -9.15
C SER A 268 -13.01 4.42 -7.83
N HIS A 269 -12.01 4.43 -6.96
CA HIS A 269 -12.16 4.86 -5.56
C HIS A 269 -12.48 6.35 -5.39
N PHE A 270 -12.08 7.20 -6.34
CA PHE A 270 -12.37 8.65 -6.32
C PHE A 270 -13.51 9.05 -7.26
N LYS A 271 -14.12 8.09 -7.98
CA LYS A 271 -15.31 8.29 -8.83
C LYS A 271 -16.55 7.57 -8.27
N SER A 272 -16.57 7.43 -6.95
CA SER A 272 -17.59 6.69 -6.19
C SER A 272 -18.34 7.58 -5.22
N SER A 273 -19.60 7.22 -4.96
CA SER A 273 -20.44 7.81 -3.90
C SER A 273 -19.88 7.59 -2.50
N LEU A 274 -19.00 6.61 -2.34
CA LEU A 274 -18.41 6.20 -1.07
C LEU A 274 -17.04 6.83 -0.81
N SER A 275 -16.54 7.66 -1.72
CA SER A 275 -15.26 8.35 -1.56
C SER A 275 -15.32 9.28 -0.34
N SER A 276 -14.28 9.28 0.50
CA SER A 276 -14.19 10.13 1.69
C SER A 276 -12.75 10.56 1.96
N ILE A 277 -12.53 11.43 2.95
CA ILE A 277 -11.18 11.75 3.42
C ILE A 277 -10.41 10.49 3.90
N LYS A 278 -11.11 9.47 4.39
CA LYS A 278 -10.51 8.18 4.77
C LYS A 278 -10.02 7.39 3.56
N THR A 279 -10.65 7.58 2.40
CA THR A 279 -10.18 7.02 1.12
C THR A 279 -8.83 7.63 0.74
N TYR A 280 -8.66 8.95 0.90
CA TYR A 280 -7.36 9.60 0.70
C TYR A 280 -6.31 9.08 1.69
N GLY A 281 -6.62 9.03 2.98
CA GLY A 281 -5.71 8.48 3.99
C GLY A 281 -5.30 7.02 3.71
N HIS A 282 -6.23 6.19 3.25
CA HIS A 282 -5.94 4.81 2.83
C HIS A 282 -4.87 4.76 1.72
N PHE A 283 -5.08 5.46 0.61
CA PHE A 283 -4.16 5.41 -0.52
C PHE A 283 -2.85 6.14 -0.29
N TYR A 284 -2.85 7.25 0.45
CA TYR A 284 -1.61 7.89 0.88
C TYR A 284 -0.77 6.98 1.77
N TYR A 285 -1.39 6.18 2.63
CA TYR A 285 -0.66 5.19 3.42
C TYR A 285 -0.04 4.09 2.54
N LEU A 286 -0.81 3.53 1.59
CA LEU A 286 -0.27 2.52 0.66
C LEU A 286 0.88 3.08 -0.18
N LEU A 287 0.73 4.29 -0.72
CA LEU A 287 1.78 5.02 -1.43
C LEU A 287 3.02 5.20 -0.55
N LEU A 288 2.85 5.75 0.66
CA LEU A 288 3.95 6.02 1.58
C LEU A 288 4.73 4.74 1.89
N PHE A 289 4.03 3.65 2.23
CA PHE A 289 4.69 2.39 2.55
C PHE A 289 5.45 1.84 1.34
N THR A 290 4.80 1.83 0.17
CA THR A 290 5.38 1.32 -1.08
C THR A 290 6.60 2.12 -1.50
N TYR A 291 6.52 3.45 -1.43
CA TYR A 291 7.61 4.35 -1.77
C TYR A 291 8.79 4.23 -0.80
N SER A 292 8.51 4.04 0.49
CA SER A 292 9.54 3.80 1.51
C SER A 292 10.27 2.48 1.27
N LEU A 293 9.53 1.41 0.94
CA LEU A 293 10.12 0.13 0.54
C LEU A 293 10.94 0.25 -0.74
N LEU A 294 10.41 0.95 -1.75
CA LEU A 294 11.11 1.21 -3.01
C LEU A 294 12.47 1.85 -2.77
N TRP A 295 12.54 2.94 -2.02
CA TRP A 295 13.81 3.61 -1.78
C TRP A 295 14.76 2.84 -0.85
N THR A 296 14.21 2.03 0.06
CA THR A 296 15.03 1.10 0.86
C THR A 296 15.65 0.00 -0.03
N VAL A 297 14.88 -0.54 -0.99
CA VAL A 297 15.39 -1.50 -1.98
C VAL A 297 16.38 -0.83 -2.95
N MET A 298 16.12 0.41 -3.39
CA MET A 298 17.04 1.18 -4.23
C MET A 298 18.37 1.43 -3.52
N LEU A 299 18.35 1.81 -2.24
CA LEU A 299 19.55 1.94 -1.43
C LEU A 299 20.34 0.63 -1.39
N ARG A 300 19.68 -0.50 -1.10
CA ARG A 300 20.34 -1.80 -1.06
C ARG A 300 20.92 -2.20 -2.43
N LEU A 301 20.15 -1.99 -3.49
CA LEU A 301 20.58 -2.23 -4.87
C LEU A 301 21.82 -1.40 -5.21
N SER A 302 21.81 -0.12 -4.84
CA SER A 302 22.89 0.82 -5.12
C SER A 302 24.18 0.42 -4.42
N LEU A 303 24.11 0.13 -3.13
CA LEU A 303 25.25 -0.34 -2.34
C LEU A 303 25.85 -1.62 -2.93
N LYS A 304 25.00 -2.59 -3.31
CA LYS A 304 25.43 -3.87 -3.89
C LYS A 304 25.94 -3.76 -5.32
N SER A 305 25.52 -2.73 -6.05
CA SER A 305 25.98 -2.44 -7.43
C SER A 305 27.24 -1.56 -7.46
N GLY A 306 27.82 -1.19 -6.30
CA GLY A 306 29.01 -0.35 -6.24
C GLY A 306 28.74 1.15 -6.44
N TYR A 307 27.51 1.61 -6.20
CA TYR A 307 27.10 3.03 -6.30
C TYR A 307 26.71 3.58 -4.92
N PRO A 308 27.62 3.68 -3.93
CA PRO A 308 27.27 4.09 -2.58
C PRO A 308 26.71 5.52 -2.48
N ASP A 309 27.08 6.37 -3.43
CA ASP A 309 26.75 7.81 -3.40
C ASP A 309 25.48 8.19 -4.15
N PHE A 310 24.81 7.23 -4.81
CA PHE A 310 23.54 7.49 -5.52
C PHE A 310 22.43 7.91 -4.56
N VAL A 311 22.28 7.15 -3.47
CA VAL A 311 21.32 7.42 -2.39
C VAL A 311 21.89 6.87 -1.08
N THR A 312 21.71 7.60 0.01
CA THR A 312 22.20 7.26 1.34
C THR A 312 21.05 6.86 2.28
N ALA A 313 21.37 6.11 3.33
CA ALA A 313 20.39 5.74 4.36
C ALA A 313 19.71 6.95 5.01
N ASN A 314 20.48 8.01 5.29
CA ASN A 314 19.96 9.24 5.87
C ASN A 314 18.95 9.95 4.95
N GLN A 315 19.19 9.98 3.63
CA GLN A 315 18.23 10.56 2.68
C GLN A 315 16.91 9.78 2.66
N VAL A 316 16.97 8.45 2.69
CA VAL A 316 15.78 7.59 2.74
C VAL A 316 15.03 7.79 4.06
N GLN A 317 15.75 7.72 5.18
CA GLN A 317 15.20 7.93 6.52
C GLN A 317 14.49 9.29 6.66
N THR A 318 15.16 10.37 6.24
CA THR A 318 14.60 11.74 6.30
C THR A 318 13.30 11.83 5.52
N SER A 319 13.25 11.23 4.33
CA SER A 319 12.02 11.19 3.52
C SER A 319 10.91 10.40 4.21
N ILE A 320 11.21 9.25 4.82
CA ILE A 320 10.23 8.44 5.55
C ILE A 320 9.66 9.24 6.73
N ASP A 321 10.53 9.77 7.60
CA ASP A 321 10.12 10.51 8.80
C ASP A 321 9.28 11.73 8.42
N ARG A 322 9.72 12.50 7.41
CA ARG A 322 8.99 13.67 6.95
C ARG A 322 7.62 13.33 6.39
N ASN A 323 7.51 12.27 5.59
CA ASN A 323 6.23 11.84 5.07
C ASN A 323 5.29 11.30 6.15
N ILE A 324 5.82 10.62 7.19
CA ILE A 324 5.03 10.22 8.35
C ILE A 324 4.43 11.44 9.05
N GLU A 325 5.22 12.50 9.24
CA GLU A 325 4.73 13.75 9.82
C GLU A 325 3.61 14.37 8.99
N LEU A 326 3.83 14.51 7.67
CA LEU A 326 2.85 15.10 6.76
C LEU A 326 1.56 14.29 6.70
N TYR A 327 1.67 12.96 6.65
CA TYR A 327 0.54 12.05 6.70
C TYR A 327 -0.26 12.24 8.00
N LYS A 328 0.42 12.25 9.16
CA LYS A 328 -0.23 12.50 10.46
C LYS A 328 -0.90 13.87 10.51
N MET A 329 -0.28 14.92 9.95
CA MET A 329 -0.89 16.26 9.90
C MET A 329 -2.19 16.28 9.07
N ALA A 330 -2.21 15.56 7.94
CA ALA A 330 -3.34 15.57 7.02
C ALA A 330 -4.50 14.65 7.44
N PHE A 331 -4.18 13.52 8.06
CA PHE A 331 -5.11 12.42 8.28
C PHE A 331 -5.22 11.96 9.73
N LYS A 332 -4.64 12.66 10.71
CA LYS A 332 -4.93 12.38 12.12
C LYS A 332 -6.44 12.43 12.35
N GLU A 333 -6.97 11.29 12.81
CA GLU A 333 -8.31 11.17 13.36
C GLU A 333 -8.38 11.86 14.73
#